data_AF-A0A150FZ36-F1
#
_entry.id   AF-A0A150FZ36-F1
#
_cell.length_a   1.000
_cell.length_b   1.000
_cell.length_c   1.000
_cell.angle_alpha   90.00
_cell.angle_beta   90.00
_cell.angle_gamma   90.00
#
_symmetry.space_group_name_H-M   'P 1'
#
loop_
_entity.id
_entity.type
_entity.pdbx_description
1 polymer ?
#
loop_
_entity_poly.entity_id
_entity_poly.type
_entity_poly.pdbx_seq_one_letter_code
_entity_poly.pdbx_strand_id
1 'polypeptide(L)'
;MPYTEKAMVKAPMKPSPSLIYNNLTACGGSLLYAHIRQACTFALSSLGDSGVPVAVRKVDSQHSDVIHSITAIHHNAAAFLVIATDAGVQIWDKTVTHLLHVLPLPPAAASGTAPRNAPFARGAAINVAADGTPTLVFGTSSGGLFNLAFSEADGKFVGTPAPLPAHHTTPITAVSSAYQSRQGKWTEDLGCQLVTADEAGGIAVWEGSSAGPTGYKLLTSIAATGDPVVSLGVRRDLIVAARLGGAVQLYGLVGVAGGGVRRAG
;
A
#
# COMPACT_ATOMS: atom_id res chain seq x y z
N MET A 1 7.76 -31.49 -4.50
CA MET A 1 9.18 -31.67 -4.91
C MET A 1 10.07 -31.00 -3.87
N PRO A 2 11.15 -31.63 -3.42
CA PRO A 2 12.09 -30.99 -2.50
C PRO A 2 12.84 -29.85 -3.22
N TYR A 3 12.93 -28.68 -2.59
CA TYR A 3 13.73 -27.55 -3.06
C TYR A 3 15.21 -27.96 -3.13
N THR A 4 15.82 -27.91 -4.32
CA THR A 4 17.27 -28.05 -4.47
C THR A 4 17.89 -26.67 -4.70
N GLU A 5 18.87 -26.27 -3.89
CA GLU A 5 19.57 -24.96 -3.98
C GLU A 5 20.14 -24.65 -5.39
N LYS A 6 20.32 -25.66 -6.25
CA LYS A 6 20.81 -25.51 -7.62
C LYS A 6 19.86 -24.75 -8.57
N ALA A 7 18.61 -24.48 -8.17
CA ALA A 7 17.64 -23.68 -8.95
C ALA A 7 17.45 -22.25 -8.38
N MET A 8 18.41 -21.73 -7.61
CA MET A 8 18.32 -20.41 -7.00
C MET A 8 18.67 -19.29 -7.99
N VAL A 9 17.72 -18.39 -8.23
CA VAL A 9 17.97 -17.13 -8.95
C VAL A 9 18.33 -16.05 -7.93
N LYS A 10 19.55 -15.50 -8.04
CA LYS A 10 20.05 -14.45 -7.14
C LYS A 10 20.31 -13.16 -7.93
N ALA A 11 19.65 -12.08 -7.52
CA ALA A 11 19.96 -10.72 -7.97
C ALA A 11 20.88 -10.05 -6.93
N PRO A 12 22.16 -9.75 -7.24
CA PRO A 12 23.01 -9.04 -6.30
C PRO A 12 22.52 -7.59 -6.13
N MET A 13 22.20 -7.23 -4.90
CA MET A 13 21.89 -5.86 -4.48
C MET A 13 22.90 -5.42 -3.43
N LYS A 14 23.14 -4.10 -3.32
CA LYS A 14 24.06 -3.57 -2.29
C LYS A 14 23.57 -4.04 -0.91
N PRO A 15 24.40 -4.67 -0.05
CA PRO A 15 23.98 -5.04 1.30
C PRO A 15 23.58 -3.80 2.11
N SER A 16 22.44 -3.86 2.81
CA SER A 16 22.05 -2.88 3.81
C SER A 16 21.10 -3.53 4.81
N PRO A 17 21.10 -3.11 6.08
CA PRO A 17 19.99 -3.40 6.98
C PRO A 17 18.74 -2.69 6.43
N SER A 18 17.99 -3.36 5.56
CA SER A 18 16.76 -2.81 5.00
C SER A 18 15.72 -2.72 6.11
N LEU A 19 15.54 -1.54 6.69
CA LEU A 19 14.47 -1.18 7.63
C LEU A 19 13.15 -0.81 6.90
N ILE A 20 13.00 -1.26 5.65
CA ILE A 20 11.92 -0.82 4.75
C ILE A 20 10.69 -1.70 5.00
N TYR A 21 9.59 -1.08 5.38
CA TYR A 21 8.29 -1.75 5.49
C TYR A 21 7.77 -2.13 4.09
N ASN A 22 7.22 -3.34 3.95
CA ASN A 22 6.58 -3.80 2.71
C ASN A 22 7.48 -3.63 1.47
N ASN A 23 8.70 -4.20 1.53
CA ASN A 23 9.72 -4.09 0.49
C ASN A 23 9.68 -5.21 -0.57
N LEU A 24 8.67 -6.09 -0.52
CA LEU A 24 8.42 -7.17 -1.46
C LEU A 24 6.92 -7.24 -1.79
N THR A 25 6.57 -7.31 -3.07
CA THR A 25 5.17 -7.44 -3.50
C THR A 25 5.06 -8.27 -4.79
N ALA A 26 3.89 -8.86 -5.03
CA ALA A 26 3.61 -9.69 -6.20
C ALA A 26 2.54 -9.04 -7.08
N CYS A 27 2.77 -8.98 -8.39
CA CYS A 27 1.89 -8.35 -9.36
C CYS A 27 1.84 -9.18 -10.65
N GLY A 28 0.68 -9.77 -10.97
CA GLY A 28 0.39 -10.34 -12.29
C GLY A 28 1.46 -11.28 -12.89
N GLY A 29 2.04 -12.18 -12.09
CA GLY A 29 3.09 -13.12 -12.55
C GLY A 29 4.53 -12.59 -12.40
N SER A 30 4.72 -11.44 -11.77
CA SER A 30 6.02 -10.88 -11.42
C SER A 30 6.13 -10.62 -9.92
N LEU A 31 7.35 -10.61 -9.39
CA LEU A 31 7.66 -10.02 -8.09
C LEU A 31 8.35 -8.69 -8.30
N LEU A 32 8.08 -7.72 -7.42
CA LEU A 32 8.85 -6.50 -7.27
C LEU A 32 9.48 -6.53 -5.88
N TYR A 33 10.78 -6.30 -5.80
CA TYR A 33 11.53 -6.15 -4.56
C TYR A 33 12.21 -4.79 -4.56
N ALA A 34 12.24 -4.11 -3.43
CA ALA A 34 12.91 -2.84 -3.26
C ALA A 34 13.95 -2.90 -2.14
N HIS A 35 15.07 -2.23 -2.39
CA HIS A 35 16.17 -2.13 -1.45
C HIS A 35 16.82 -0.74 -1.55
N ILE A 36 16.56 0.07 -0.52
CA ILE A 36 16.96 1.47 -0.39
C ILE A 36 16.52 2.30 -1.60
N ARG A 37 17.39 2.51 -2.59
CA ARG A 37 17.16 3.39 -3.76
C ARG A 37 16.93 2.60 -5.05
N GLN A 38 16.85 1.27 -4.95
CA GLN A 38 16.79 0.39 -6.10
C GLN A 38 15.64 -0.60 -5.96
N ALA A 39 14.80 -0.69 -6.98
CA ALA A 39 13.84 -1.77 -7.10
C ALA A 39 14.22 -2.70 -8.27
N CYS A 40 13.82 -3.95 -8.17
CA CYS A 40 13.99 -4.94 -9.22
C CYS A 40 12.75 -5.81 -9.37
N THR A 41 12.44 -6.15 -10.62
CA THR A 41 11.37 -7.07 -10.96
C THR A 41 11.93 -8.44 -11.33
N PHE A 42 11.15 -9.48 -11.01
CA PHE A 42 11.44 -10.88 -11.30
C PHE A 42 10.25 -11.47 -12.06
N ALA A 43 10.45 -11.89 -13.30
CA ALA A 43 9.40 -12.52 -14.09
C ALA A 43 9.25 -14.02 -13.71
N LEU A 44 8.15 -14.38 -13.05
CA LEU A 44 7.95 -15.74 -12.53
C LEU A 44 7.60 -16.77 -13.60
N SER A 45 7.26 -16.34 -14.82
CA SER A 45 6.93 -17.22 -15.95
C SER A 45 8.05 -18.20 -16.32
N SER A 46 9.29 -17.92 -15.93
CA SER A 46 10.48 -18.71 -16.24
C SER A 46 10.93 -19.67 -15.14
N LEU A 47 10.26 -19.67 -13.97
CA LEU A 47 10.65 -20.48 -12.80
C LEU A 47 10.32 -21.97 -12.93
N GLY A 48 9.48 -22.36 -13.89
CA GLY A 48 9.09 -23.75 -14.15
C GLY A 48 10.09 -24.53 -15.02
N ASP A 49 10.92 -23.84 -15.80
CA ASP A 49 11.85 -24.47 -16.72
C ASP A 49 13.21 -24.63 -16.03
N SER A 50 13.55 -25.89 -15.72
CA SER A 50 14.79 -26.23 -15.01
C SER A 50 16.01 -25.66 -15.75
N GLY A 51 16.62 -24.62 -15.18
CA GLY A 51 17.89 -24.05 -15.65
C GLY A 51 17.80 -22.72 -16.39
N VAL A 52 16.60 -22.13 -16.60
CA VAL A 52 16.50 -20.77 -17.13
C VAL A 52 16.62 -19.76 -15.97
N PRO A 53 17.61 -18.87 -15.96
CA PRO A 53 17.69 -17.81 -14.94
C PRO A 53 16.45 -16.91 -15.06
N VAL A 54 15.75 -16.69 -13.95
CA VAL A 54 14.65 -15.71 -13.92
C VAL A 54 15.18 -14.36 -14.35
N ALA A 55 14.53 -13.77 -15.34
CA ALA A 55 14.88 -12.44 -15.82
C ALA A 55 14.70 -11.44 -14.67
N VAL A 56 15.81 -10.84 -14.24
CA VAL A 56 15.84 -9.76 -13.25
C VAL A 56 16.03 -8.45 -13.98
N ARG A 57 15.13 -7.51 -13.77
CA ARG A 57 15.25 -6.16 -14.32
C ARG A 57 15.34 -5.14 -13.20
N LYS A 58 16.29 -4.22 -13.30
CA LYS A 58 16.35 -3.03 -12.43
C LYS A 58 15.31 -2.02 -12.91
N VAL A 59 14.64 -1.40 -11.96
CA VAL A 59 13.71 -0.30 -12.20
C VAL A 59 14.53 0.98 -12.23
N ASP A 60 14.49 1.68 -13.37
CA ASP A 60 15.13 2.98 -13.52
C ASP A 60 14.22 4.06 -12.90
N SER A 61 14.26 4.20 -11.58
CA SER A 61 13.53 5.28 -10.91
C SER A 61 14.05 6.63 -11.40
N GLN A 62 13.15 7.57 -11.68
CA GLN A 62 13.53 8.91 -12.19
C GLN A 62 14.45 9.69 -11.25
N HIS A 63 14.50 9.29 -9.98
CA HIS A 63 15.27 9.95 -8.95
C HIS A 63 16.10 8.95 -8.15
N SER A 64 17.16 9.46 -7.51
CA SER A 64 17.99 8.70 -6.57
C SER A 64 17.31 8.45 -5.22
N ASP A 65 16.02 8.71 -5.13
CA ASP A 65 15.20 8.71 -3.93
C ASP A 65 15.28 7.43 -3.10
N VAL A 66 15.14 7.58 -1.79
CA VAL A 66 14.97 6.43 -0.89
C VAL A 66 13.55 5.89 -1.03
N ILE A 67 13.43 4.61 -1.37
CA ILE A 67 12.18 3.85 -1.40
C ILE A 67 11.81 3.44 0.01
N HIS A 68 10.61 3.80 0.43
CA HIS A 68 10.07 3.53 1.76
C HIS A 68 9.04 2.39 1.80
N SER A 69 8.40 2.09 0.68
CA SER A 69 7.55 0.90 0.52
C SER A 69 7.23 0.66 -0.95
N ILE A 70 6.92 -0.58 -1.30
CA ILE A 70 6.34 -0.94 -2.60
C ILE A 70 5.04 -1.69 -2.43
N THR A 71 4.12 -1.52 -3.37
CA THR A 71 2.84 -2.24 -3.33
C THR A 71 2.30 -2.50 -4.73
N ALA A 72 1.86 -3.73 -4.97
CA ALA A 72 1.06 -4.08 -6.14
C ALA A 72 -0.41 -3.78 -5.86
N ILE A 73 -1.03 -3.03 -6.76
CA ILE A 73 -2.46 -2.75 -6.75
C ILE A 73 -3.10 -3.32 -8.02
N HIS A 74 -4.33 -3.78 -7.89
CA HIS A 74 -5.09 -4.36 -8.99
C HIS A 74 -6.41 -3.63 -9.09
N HIS A 75 -6.87 -3.41 -10.31
CA HIS A 75 -8.19 -2.88 -10.61
C HIS A 75 -8.71 -3.65 -11.83
N ASN A 76 -9.74 -4.48 -11.62
CA ASN A 76 -10.23 -5.40 -12.64
C ASN A 76 -9.09 -6.26 -13.23
N ALA A 77 -8.89 -6.21 -14.55
CA ALA A 77 -7.81 -6.93 -15.24
C ALA A 77 -6.48 -6.16 -15.25
N ALA A 78 -6.48 -4.89 -14.83
CA ALA A 78 -5.30 -4.05 -14.78
C ALA A 78 -4.55 -4.24 -13.45
N ALA A 79 -3.23 -4.11 -13.51
CA ALA A 79 -2.37 -4.15 -12.35
C ALA A 79 -1.30 -3.07 -12.46
N PHE A 80 -0.99 -2.45 -11.35
CA PHE A 80 -0.04 -1.35 -11.24
C PHE A 80 0.90 -1.60 -10.08
N LEU A 81 2.10 -1.02 -10.18
CA LEU A 81 3.10 -1.07 -9.13
C LEU A 81 3.31 0.33 -8.58
N VAL A 82 3.14 0.46 -7.28
CA VAL A 82 3.27 1.72 -6.55
C VAL A 82 4.59 1.70 -5.79
N ILE A 83 5.43 2.70 -6.01
CA ILE A 83 6.70 2.90 -5.32
C ILE A 83 6.60 4.21 -4.53
N ALA A 84 6.64 4.13 -3.21
CA ALA A 84 6.60 5.29 -2.34
C ALA A 84 8.01 5.68 -1.90
N THR A 85 8.36 6.95 -2.02
CA THR A 85 9.70 7.50 -1.83
C THR A 85 9.71 8.79 -0.98
N ASP A 86 10.90 9.35 -0.75
CA ASP A 86 11.09 10.68 -0.15
C ASP A 86 10.57 11.84 -1.04
N ALA A 87 10.51 11.67 -2.37
CA ALA A 87 9.90 12.66 -3.26
C ALA A 87 8.38 12.51 -3.45
N GLY A 88 7.80 11.34 -3.11
CA GLY A 88 6.37 11.10 -3.24
C GLY A 88 6.03 9.69 -3.70
N VAL A 89 5.04 9.55 -4.59
CA VAL A 89 4.57 8.25 -5.08
C VAL A 89 4.76 8.15 -6.59
N GLN A 90 5.34 7.05 -7.04
CA GLN A 90 5.44 6.69 -8.45
C GLN A 90 4.51 5.52 -8.76
N ILE A 91 3.74 5.62 -9.83
CA ILE A 91 2.83 4.57 -10.31
C ILE A 91 3.35 4.06 -11.65
N TRP A 92 3.64 2.78 -11.70
CA TRP A 92 4.18 2.07 -12.85
C TRP A 92 3.17 1.06 -13.39
N ASP A 93 3.34 0.69 -14.65
CA ASP A 93 2.68 -0.51 -15.19
C ASP A 93 3.17 -1.79 -14.47
N LYS A 94 2.44 -2.89 -14.64
CA LYS A 94 2.75 -4.19 -14.01
C LYS A 94 4.14 -4.75 -14.37
N THR A 95 4.72 -4.32 -15.49
CA THR A 95 6.02 -4.74 -16.00
C THR A 95 7.17 -3.85 -15.52
N VAL A 96 6.84 -2.71 -14.89
CA VAL A 96 7.77 -1.63 -14.53
C VAL A 96 8.64 -1.20 -15.71
N THR A 97 8.00 -1.16 -16.87
CA THR A 97 8.55 -0.68 -18.13
C THR A 97 8.24 0.79 -18.34
N HIS A 98 7.02 1.20 -17.97
CA HIS A 98 6.54 2.56 -18.16
C HIS A 98 6.09 3.15 -16.83
N LEU A 99 6.69 4.29 -16.50
CA LEU A 99 6.21 5.15 -15.43
C LEU A 99 4.96 5.88 -15.92
N LEU A 100 3.83 5.63 -15.26
CA LEU A 100 2.53 6.17 -15.65
C LEU A 100 2.27 7.50 -14.96
N HIS A 101 2.61 7.61 -13.67
CA HIS A 101 2.41 8.83 -12.89
C HIS A 101 3.51 9.05 -11.86
N VAL A 102 3.84 10.33 -11.62
CA VAL A 102 4.63 10.79 -10.48
C VAL A 102 3.77 11.77 -9.70
N LEU A 103 3.60 11.48 -8.42
CA LEU A 103 2.84 12.28 -7.48
C LEU A 103 3.82 12.83 -6.45
N PRO A 104 4.26 14.09 -6.57
CA PRO A 104 5.14 14.68 -5.58
C PRO A 104 4.44 14.74 -4.22
N LEU A 105 5.22 14.72 -3.14
CA LEU A 105 4.66 14.94 -1.81
C LEU A 105 3.89 16.26 -1.75
N PRO A 106 2.63 16.25 -1.27
CA PRO A 106 1.87 17.48 -1.10
C PRO A 106 2.62 18.46 -0.17
N PRO A 107 2.56 19.78 -0.43
CA PRO A 107 3.29 20.78 0.37
C PRO A 107 3.03 20.69 1.88
N ALA A 108 1.80 20.32 2.27
CA ALA A 108 1.42 20.12 3.67
C ALA A 108 2.11 18.91 4.35
N ALA A 109 2.53 17.90 3.56
CA ALA A 109 3.36 16.81 4.05
C ALA A 109 4.85 17.17 4.07
N ALA A 110 5.28 18.11 3.22
CA ALA A 110 6.65 18.62 3.17
C ALA A 110 6.97 19.60 4.31
N SER A 111 5.96 20.21 4.95
CA SER A 111 6.11 21.20 6.02
C SER A 111 6.15 20.61 7.45
N GLY A 112 6.31 19.29 7.60
CA GLY A 112 6.27 18.62 8.90
C GLY A 112 7.40 19.07 9.85
N THR A 113 7.05 19.42 11.08
CA THR A 113 7.94 19.88 12.16
C THR A 113 8.61 18.76 12.96
N ALA A 114 8.52 17.50 12.51
CA ALA A 114 9.16 16.37 13.21
C ALA A 114 10.69 16.45 13.06
N PRO A 115 11.47 16.64 14.15
CA PRO A 115 12.85 17.10 14.07
C PRO A 115 13.87 16.04 13.60
N ARG A 116 13.47 14.91 12.99
CA ARG A 116 14.41 13.81 12.66
C ARG A 116 14.25 13.11 11.32
N ASN A 117 13.15 13.25 10.59
CA ASN A 117 12.95 12.51 9.33
C ASN A 117 12.52 13.45 8.21
N ALA A 118 13.24 13.39 7.07
CA ALA A 118 12.81 14.05 5.84
C ALA A 118 11.37 13.61 5.46
N PRO A 119 10.57 14.48 4.82
CA PRO A 119 9.24 14.10 4.37
C PRO A 119 9.31 12.91 3.40
N PHE A 120 8.41 11.94 3.56
CA PHE A 120 8.33 10.76 2.68
C PHE A 120 6.89 10.26 2.53
N ALA A 121 6.63 9.52 1.46
CA ALA A 121 5.43 8.72 1.28
C ALA A 121 5.68 7.28 1.73
N ARG A 122 4.69 6.63 2.32
CA ARG A 122 4.74 5.21 2.71
C ARG A 122 3.34 4.62 2.80
N GLY A 123 3.23 3.35 2.41
CA GLY A 123 1.99 2.59 2.47
C GLY A 123 1.04 3.07 1.37
N ALA A 124 0.55 2.14 0.56
CA ALA A 124 -0.40 2.44 -0.49
C ALA A 124 -1.40 1.30 -0.62
N ALA A 125 -2.64 1.64 -0.91
CA ALA A 125 -3.67 0.67 -1.26
C ALA A 125 -4.61 1.25 -2.30
N ILE A 126 -5.16 0.39 -3.14
CA ILE A 126 -6.31 0.76 -3.96
C ILE A 126 -7.59 0.45 -3.18
N ASN A 127 -8.52 1.38 -3.16
CA ASN A 127 -9.83 1.20 -2.59
C ASN A 127 -10.86 1.78 -3.55
N VAL A 128 -12.12 1.74 -3.16
CA VAL A 128 -13.26 2.09 -3.98
C VAL A 128 -14.29 2.81 -3.12
N ALA A 129 -14.94 3.81 -3.70
CA ALA A 129 -16.05 4.50 -3.07
C ALA A 129 -17.36 3.71 -3.22
N ALA A 130 -18.39 4.11 -2.46
CA ALA A 130 -19.72 3.47 -2.49
C ALA A 130 -20.37 3.41 -3.88
N ASP A 131 -20.00 4.30 -4.80
CA ASP A 131 -20.47 4.32 -6.18
C ASP A 131 -19.62 3.48 -7.15
N GLY A 132 -18.62 2.76 -6.64
CA GLY A 132 -17.70 1.97 -7.46
C GLY A 132 -16.48 2.74 -7.96
N THR A 133 -16.33 4.04 -7.65
CA THR A 133 -15.18 4.83 -8.13
C THR A 133 -13.87 4.38 -7.47
N PRO A 134 -12.89 3.87 -8.24
CA PRO A 134 -11.60 3.43 -7.71
C PRO A 134 -10.70 4.62 -7.34
N THR A 135 -9.99 4.49 -6.22
CA THR A 135 -9.01 5.48 -5.74
C THR A 135 -7.76 4.79 -5.21
N LEU A 136 -6.58 5.34 -5.52
CA LEU A 136 -5.34 5.02 -4.83
C LEU A 136 -5.27 5.86 -3.56
N VAL A 137 -4.96 5.26 -2.42
CA VAL A 137 -4.70 5.96 -1.17
C VAL A 137 -3.28 5.66 -0.71
N PHE A 138 -2.56 6.68 -0.27
CA PHE A 138 -1.21 6.54 0.29
C PHE A 138 -1.01 7.40 1.54
N GLY A 139 -0.07 6.98 2.39
CA GLY A 139 0.29 7.69 3.61
C GLY A 139 1.61 8.45 3.53
N THR A 140 1.87 9.28 4.53
CA THR A 140 3.10 10.07 4.63
C THR A 140 3.78 9.96 6.00
N SER A 141 5.00 10.48 6.09
CA SER A 141 5.78 10.61 7.33
C SER A 141 5.16 11.52 8.38
N SER A 142 4.19 12.36 8.00
CA SER A 142 3.47 13.24 8.93
C SER A 142 2.18 12.61 9.47
N GLY A 143 1.83 11.39 9.07
CA GLY A 143 0.53 10.78 9.34
C GLY A 143 -0.58 11.24 8.38
N GLY A 144 -0.24 12.08 7.40
CA GLY A 144 -1.17 12.48 6.35
C GLY A 144 -1.54 11.31 5.45
N LEU A 145 -2.80 11.28 5.02
CA LEU A 145 -3.33 10.35 4.04
C LEU A 145 -3.87 11.12 2.84
N PHE A 146 -3.60 10.64 1.64
CA PHE A 146 -4.03 11.27 0.40
C PHE A 146 -4.64 10.24 -0.55
N ASN A 147 -5.72 10.60 -1.23
CA ASN A 147 -6.33 9.80 -2.28
C ASN A 147 -6.14 10.43 -3.66
N LEU A 148 -6.10 9.58 -4.68
CA LEU A 148 -6.07 9.95 -6.08
C LEU A 148 -7.07 9.10 -6.86
N ALA A 149 -7.92 9.75 -7.65
CA ALA A 149 -8.93 9.06 -8.45
C ALA A 149 -8.29 8.28 -9.61
N PHE A 150 -8.90 7.15 -9.95
CA PHE A 150 -8.59 6.41 -11.16
C PHE A 150 -9.72 6.60 -12.17
N SER A 151 -9.38 7.11 -13.35
CA SER A 151 -10.31 7.24 -14.48
C SER A 151 -10.34 5.91 -15.24
N GLU A 152 -11.46 5.19 -15.14
CA GLU A 152 -11.66 3.95 -15.90
C GLU A 152 -11.67 4.23 -17.41
N ALA A 153 -12.23 5.36 -17.83
CA ALA A 153 -12.28 5.77 -19.24
C ALA A 153 -10.88 5.99 -19.82
N ASP A 154 -9.96 6.55 -19.04
CA ASP A 154 -8.58 6.82 -19.48
C ASP A 154 -7.61 5.68 -19.11
N GLY A 155 -8.05 4.71 -18.32
CA GLY A 155 -7.21 3.62 -17.80
C GLY A 155 -6.03 4.09 -16.94
N LYS A 156 -6.14 5.26 -16.30
CA LYS A 156 -5.03 5.89 -15.56
C LYS A 156 -5.51 6.70 -14.36
N PHE A 157 -4.57 7.03 -13.47
CA PHE A 157 -4.85 7.90 -12.33
C PHE A 157 -4.92 9.36 -12.77
N VAL A 158 -5.84 10.14 -12.21
CA VAL A 158 -6.11 11.51 -12.68
C VAL A 158 -6.29 12.49 -11.52
N GLY A 159 -6.01 13.76 -11.82
CA GLY A 159 -6.13 14.85 -10.87
C GLY A 159 -4.92 15.01 -9.94
N THR A 160 -5.12 15.77 -8.88
CA THR A 160 -4.16 16.01 -7.80
C THR A 160 -4.54 15.19 -6.58
N PRO A 161 -3.58 14.66 -5.79
CA PRO A 161 -3.91 13.98 -4.54
C PRO A 161 -4.71 14.87 -3.59
N ALA A 162 -5.88 14.42 -3.17
CA ALA A 162 -6.70 15.12 -2.18
C ALA A 162 -6.42 14.56 -0.77
N PRO A 163 -6.35 15.42 0.27
CA PRO A 163 -6.13 14.94 1.63
C PRO A 163 -7.40 14.28 2.19
N LEU A 164 -7.21 13.19 2.92
CA LEU A 164 -8.24 12.64 3.80
C LEU A 164 -8.35 13.52 5.08
N PRO A 165 -9.46 13.41 5.84
CA PRO A 165 -9.57 14.09 7.13
C PRO A 165 -8.40 13.71 8.05
N ALA A 166 -7.84 14.70 8.76
CA ALA A 166 -6.70 14.47 9.65
C ALA A 166 -7.09 13.52 10.81
N HIS A 167 -6.25 12.53 11.08
CA HIS A 167 -6.43 11.58 12.19
C HIS A 167 -5.10 11.08 12.76
N HIS A 168 -4.28 10.45 11.93
CA HIS A 168 -2.95 10.01 12.36
C HIS A 168 -2.02 11.21 12.54
N THR A 169 -1.19 11.14 13.59
CA THR A 169 -0.21 12.19 13.93
C THR A 169 1.24 11.69 13.89
N THR A 170 1.41 10.40 13.57
CA THR A 170 2.72 9.74 13.41
C THR A 170 2.81 9.11 12.02
N PRO A 171 4.02 8.80 11.51
CA PRO A 171 4.19 8.25 10.17
C PRO A 171 3.28 7.06 9.88
N ILE A 172 2.63 7.07 8.72
CA ILE A 172 1.86 5.92 8.25
C ILE A 172 2.81 4.76 7.96
N THR A 173 2.48 3.57 8.46
CA THR A 173 3.27 2.35 8.26
C THR A 173 2.66 1.41 7.24
N ALA A 174 1.33 1.33 7.21
CA ALA A 174 0.59 0.43 6.35
C ALA A 174 -0.77 1.01 5.96
N VAL A 175 -1.18 0.70 4.74
CA VAL A 175 -2.50 1.02 4.18
C VAL A 175 -3.00 -0.26 3.51
N SER A 176 -4.25 -0.62 3.74
CA SER A 176 -4.86 -1.84 3.21
C SER A 176 -6.34 -1.62 2.95
N SER A 177 -6.96 -2.44 2.11
CA SER A 177 -8.39 -2.36 1.83
C SER A 177 -8.97 -3.74 1.52
N ALA A 178 -10.27 -3.89 1.72
CA ALA A 178 -10.99 -5.09 1.30
C ALA A 178 -10.95 -5.26 -0.23
N TYR A 179 -10.96 -4.13 -0.97
CA TYR A 179 -10.87 -4.10 -2.43
C TYR A 179 -9.56 -4.69 -2.95
N GLN A 180 -8.43 -4.32 -2.35
CA GLN A 180 -7.12 -4.81 -2.74
C GLN A 180 -6.97 -6.31 -2.47
N SER A 181 -7.52 -6.84 -1.38
CA SER A 181 -7.38 -8.28 -1.05
C SER A 181 -8.14 -9.20 -1.99
N ARG A 182 -9.11 -8.67 -2.73
CA ARG A 182 -9.82 -9.37 -3.83
C ARG A 182 -9.24 -9.05 -5.20
N GLN A 183 -8.02 -8.52 -5.26
CA GLN A 183 -7.33 -8.14 -6.50
C GLN A 183 -8.15 -7.14 -7.34
N GLY A 184 -8.83 -6.19 -6.70
CA GLY A 184 -9.52 -5.11 -7.39
C GLY A 184 -10.75 -5.52 -8.18
N LYS A 185 -11.36 -6.66 -7.85
CA LYS A 185 -12.65 -7.05 -8.43
C LYS A 185 -13.75 -6.46 -7.56
N TRP A 186 -14.50 -5.50 -8.09
CA TRP A 186 -15.64 -4.90 -7.39
C TRP A 186 -16.84 -5.83 -7.41
N THR A 187 -17.50 -5.97 -6.27
CA THR A 187 -18.78 -6.67 -6.13
C THR A 187 -19.60 -5.93 -5.06
N GLU A 188 -20.93 -5.93 -5.14
CA GLU A 188 -21.77 -5.13 -4.22
C GLU A 188 -21.66 -5.56 -2.73
N ASP A 189 -21.20 -6.78 -2.45
CA ASP A 189 -20.91 -7.29 -1.10
C ASP A 189 -19.57 -6.79 -0.53
N LEU A 190 -18.81 -6.04 -1.33
CA LEU A 190 -17.43 -5.69 -1.08
C LEU A 190 -17.43 -4.31 -0.45
N GLY A 191 -17.44 -4.23 0.87
CA GLY A 191 -17.49 -2.94 1.55
C GLY A 191 -16.38 -1.98 1.10
N CYS A 192 -16.62 -0.68 1.25
CA CYS A 192 -15.73 0.40 0.80
C CYS A 192 -14.63 0.75 1.81
N GLN A 193 -14.25 -0.21 2.67
CA GLN A 193 -13.38 0.09 3.80
C GLN A 193 -11.90 0.11 3.43
N LEU A 194 -11.26 1.21 3.80
CA LEU A 194 -9.82 1.39 3.83
C LEU A 194 -9.37 1.33 5.29
N VAL A 195 -8.26 0.65 5.56
CA VAL A 195 -7.66 0.56 6.89
C VAL A 195 -6.23 1.07 6.83
N THR A 196 -5.89 1.94 7.77
CA THR A 196 -4.56 2.56 7.87
C THR A 196 -4.00 2.33 9.25
N ALA A 197 -2.67 2.26 9.35
CA ALA A 197 -1.97 2.20 10.63
C ALA A 197 -0.72 3.06 10.63
N ASP A 198 -0.26 3.41 11.83
CA ASP A 198 0.87 4.30 12.05
C ASP A 198 1.96 3.72 12.97
N GLU A 199 3.05 4.47 13.10
CA GLU A 199 4.22 4.09 13.92
C GLU A 199 3.91 4.12 15.42
N ALA A 200 2.85 4.80 15.88
CA ALA A 200 2.39 4.70 17.26
C ALA A 200 1.56 3.43 17.54
N GLY A 201 1.25 2.65 16.51
CA GLY A 201 0.44 1.43 16.61
C GLY A 201 -1.06 1.69 16.59
N GLY A 202 -1.49 2.90 16.23
CA GLY A 202 -2.88 3.25 16.02
C GLY A 202 -3.40 2.70 14.70
N ILE A 203 -4.68 2.33 14.66
CA ILE A 203 -5.35 1.82 13.44
C ILE A 203 -6.61 2.66 13.21
N ALA A 204 -6.86 3.06 11.97
CA ALA A 204 -8.06 3.78 11.58
C ALA A 204 -8.78 3.06 10.45
N VAL A 205 -10.11 3.02 10.52
CA VAL A 205 -10.98 2.45 9.49
C VAL A 205 -11.76 3.58 8.85
N TRP A 206 -11.65 3.67 7.54
CA TRP A 206 -12.27 4.69 6.71
C TRP A 206 -13.26 4.05 5.76
N GLU A 207 -14.27 4.79 5.37
CA GLU A 207 -15.21 4.45 4.31
C GLU A 207 -15.00 5.37 3.12
N GLY A 208 -14.80 4.77 1.94
CA GLY A 208 -14.77 5.50 0.68
C GLY A 208 -16.16 6.06 0.36
N SER A 209 -16.25 7.38 0.24
CA SER A 209 -17.49 8.11 -0.06
C SER A 209 -17.32 8.87 -1.37
N SER A 210 -18.28 8.76 -2.26
CA SER A 210 -18.36 9.61 -3.46
C SER A 210 -18.91 11.01 -3.15
N ALA A 211 -19.43 11.22 -1.94
CA ALA A 211 -19.86 12.52 -1.44
C ALA A 211 -18.78 13.16 -0.56
N GLY A 212 -18.38 14.39 -0.89
CA GLY A 212 -17.50 15.25 -0.08
C GLY A 212 -16.13 15.53 -0.72
N PRO A 213 -15.44 16.61 -0.30
CA PRO A 213 -14.19 17.06 -0.91
C PRO A 213 -13.00 16.12 -0.70
N THR A 214 -13.06 15.23 0.30
CA THR A 214 -11.98 14.30 0.67
C THR A 214 -12.19 12.88 0.16
N GLY A 215 -13.39 12.55 -0.29
CA GLY A 215 -13.76 11.21 -0.76
C GLY A 215 -13.75 10.09 0.31
N TYR A 216 -13.59 10.43 1.59
CA TYR A 216 -13.46 9.45 2.69
C TYR A 216 -14.00 9.98 4.02
N LYS A 217 -14.62 9.08 4.79
CA LYS A 217 -15.10 9.32 6.15
C LYS A 217 -14.46 8.35 7.14
N LEU A 218 -14.00 8.85 8.28
CA LEU A 218 -13.54 7.99 9.38
C LEU A 218 -14.75 7.28 10.01
N LEU A 219 -14.73 5.94 10.04
CA LEU A 219 -15.76 5.13 10.70
C LEU A 219 -15.42 4.86 12.16
N THR A 220 -14.19 4.43 12.42
CA THR A 220 -13.72 4.09 13.76
C THR A 220 -12.20 4.07 13.81
N SER A 221 -11.65 4.03 15.02
CA SER A 221 -10.21 3.87 15.24
C SER A 221 -9.93 3.07 16.50
N ILE A 222 -8.76 2.42 16.49
CA ILE A 222 -8.17 1.72 17.63
C ILE A 222 -7.03 2.59 18.11
N ALA A 223 -7.06 2.92 19.40
CA ALA A 223 -6.07 3.78 20.03
C ALA A 223 -4.65 3.20 19.89
N ALA A 224 -3.67 4.11 19.78
CA ALA A 224 -2.26 3.77 19.73
C ALA A 224 -1.85 2.96 20.98
N THR A 225 -1.15 1.85 20.75
CA THR A 225 -0.64 0.98 21.83
C THR A 225 0.83 1.25 22.16
N GLY A 226 1.50 2.10 21.38
CA GLY A 226 2.95 2.32 21.44
C GLY A 226 3.79 1.26 20.72
N ASP A 227 3.16 0.23 20.14
CA ASP A 227 3.83 -0.82 19.36
C ASP A 227 3.45 -0.69 17.86
N PRO A 228 4.39 -0.27 16.99
CA PRO A 228 4.13 -0.01 15.58
C PRO A 228 3.45 -1.18 14.87
N VAL A 229 2.44 -0.89 14.05
CA VAL A 229 1.87 -1.89 13.12
C VAL A 229 2.73 -1.89 11.86
N VAL A 230 3.35 -3.01 11.53
CA VAL A 230 4.31 -3.11 10.42
C VAL A 230 3.66 -3.59 9.11
N SER A 231 2.49 -4.24 9.21
CA SER A 231 1.72 -4.70 8.06
C SER A 231 0.24 -4.82 8.40
N LEU A 232 -0.62 -4.58 7.40
CA LEU A 232 -2.07 -4.69 7.50
C LEU A 232 -2.61 -5.58 6.36
N GLY A 233 -3.55 -6.45 6.71
CA GLY A 233 -4.39 -7.16 5.75
C GLY A 233 -5.86 -6.96 6.08
N VAL A 234 -6.70 -6.78 5.06
CA VAL A 234 -8.15 -6.70 5.24
C VAL A 234 -8.82 -7.77 4.38
N ARG A 235 -9.60 -8.67 4.98
CA ARG A 235 -10.28 -9.75 4.25
C ARG A 235 -11.51 -10.23 5.00
N ARG A 236 -12.64 -10.37 4.30
CA ARG A 236 -13.89 -10.99 4.84
C ARG A 236 -14.22 -10.48 6.24
N ASP A 237 -14.36 -9.17 6.35
CA ASP A 237 -14.68 -8.45 7.59
C ASP A 237 -13.64 -8.58 8.72
N LEU A 238 -12.41 -8.97 8.39
CA LEU A 238 -11.31 -9.01 9.34
C LEU A 238 -10.23 -8.01 8.96
N ILE A 239 -9.71 -7.32 9.96
CA ILE A 239 -8.46 -6.59 9.91
C ILE A 239 -7.42 -7.45 10.60
N VAL A 240 -6.32 -7.72 9.92
CA VAL A 240 -5.15 -8.42 10.45
C VAL A 240 -4.03 -7.40 10.55
N ALA A 241 -3.51 -7.17 11.75
CA ALA A 241 -2.40 -6.28 12.02
C ALA A 241 -1.21 -7.06 12.55
N ALA A 242 -0.09 -7.01 11.83
CA ALA A 242 1.20 -7.51 12.34
C ALA A 242 1.92 -6.35 13.04
N ARG A 243 2.40 -6.57 14.26
CA ARG A 243 3.10 -5.56 15.06
C ARG A 243 4.60 -5.83 15.16
N LEU A 244 5.37 -4.77 15.40
CA LEU A 244 6.81 -4.82 15.50
C LEU A 244 7.26 -5.68 16.70
N GLY A 245 6.50 -5.69 17.79
CA GLY A 245 6.72 -6.55 18.96
C GLY A 245 6.58 -8.06 18.71
N GLY A 246 6.30 -8.50 17.48
CA GLY A 246 6.22 -9.92 17.10
C GLY A 246 4.85 -10.55 17.31
N ALA A 247 3.79 -9.74 17.37
CA ALA A 247 2.42 -10.20 17.54
C ALA A 247 1.58 -9.99 16.28
N VAL A 248 0.60 -10.87 16.06
CA VAL A 248 -0.48 -10.69 15.07
C VAL A 248 -1.80 -10.51 15.81
N GLN A 249 -2.53 -9.46 15.49
CA GLN A 249 -3.83 -9.16 16.09
C GLN A 249 -4.92 -9.14 15.01
N LEU A 250 -6.09 -9.66 15.35
CA LEU A 250 -7.25 -9.72 14.47
C LEU A 250 -8.37 -8.88 15.08
N TYR A 251 -8.99 -8.06 14.24
CA TYR A 251 -10.14 -7.24 14.61
C TYR A 251 -11.29 -7.53 13.66
N GLY A 252 -12.50 -7.68 14.20
CA GLY A 252 -13.72 -7.78 13.40
C GLY A 252 -14.19 -6.41 12.93
N LEU A 253 -14.42 -6.26 11.63
CA LEU A 253 -15.21 -5.19 11.03
C LEU A 253 -16.68 -5.58 11.18
N VAL A 254 -17.30 -5.27 12.33
CA VAL A 254 -18.75 -5.49 12.46
C VAL A 254 -19.43 -4.52 11.51
N GLY A 255 -20.13 -5.07 10.50
CA GLY A 255 -20.88 -4.29 9.53
C GLY A 255 -21.81 -3.31 10.25
N VAL A 256 -21.75 -2.04 9.85
CA VAL A 256 -22.71 -1.01 10.26
C VAL A 256 -24.02 -1.28 9.51
N ALA A 257 -24.65 -2.41 9.83
CA ALA A 257 -25.98 -2.79 9.39
C ALA A 257 -26.67 -3.46 10.57
N GLY A 258 -27.21 -2.62 11.46
CA GLY A 258 -28.20 -3.03 12.47
C GLY A 258 -27.67 -3.73 13.73
N GLY A 259 -27.44 -2.94 14.78
CA GLY A 259 -27.68 -3.38 16.16
C GLY A 259 -26.55 -4.12 16.89
N GLY A 260 -25.96 -3.42 17.86
CA GLY A 260 -25.39 -4.04 19.07
C GLY A 260 -23.90 -4.38 18.98
N VAL A 261 -23.07 -3.51 19.55
CA VAL A 261 -21.69 -3.83 19.92
C VAL A 261 -21.71 -4.98 20.93
N ARG A 262 -21.29 -6.19 20.52
CA ARG A 262 -20.84 -7.22 21.45
C ARG A 262 -19.32 -7.17 21.53
N ARG A 263 -18.81 -6.73 22.68
CA ARG A 263 -17.40 -6.93 23.06
C ARG A 263 -17.17 -8.44 23.19
N ALA A 264 -16.23 -8.98 22.45
CA ALA A 264 -15.67 -10.30 22.77
C ALA A 264 -14.74 -10.14 23.98
N GLY A 265 -14.98 -10.97 25.00
CA GLY A 265 -14.09 -11.14 26.14
C GLY A 265 -13.00 -12.17 25.86
#